data_AF-A0ABD6XET9-F1
#
_entry.id   AF-A0ABD6XET9-F1
#
_cell.length_a   1.000
_cell.length_b   1.000
_cell.length_c   1.000
_cell.angle_alpha   90.00
_cell.angle_beta   90.00
_cell.angle_gamma   90.00
#
_symmetry.space_group_name_H-M   'P 1'
#
loop_
_entity.id
_entity.type
_entity.pdbx_description
1 polymer ?
#
loop_
_entity_poly.entity_id
_entity_poly.type
_entity_poly.pdbx_seq_one_letter_code
_entity_poly.pdbx_strand_id
1 'polypeptide(L)'
;MSKWIKQFLMAGLAGLIRPKHNRKYSLETKVAAVKAYLSSAYSNQELLQRYQIRNISQLHQWVISYNSGNLTVNQTTRKRARRMGRKVTFDEKKSIVPWTIDHDNNYKAAAEKYNVSYQRVYSWVRKYQENNDWAALKDNRGRNKGKEPTNELERLRKRVRELEAREREREVQIAFAKKLVEIRNREVDRPDDIKRFRK
;
A
#
# COMPACT_ATOMS: atom_id res chain seq x y z
N MET A 1 -27.88 -12.76 27.48
CA MET A 1 -26.87 -11.81 28.03
C MET A 1 -26.21 -11.05 26.89
N SER A 2 -26.34 -9.73 26.86
CA SER A 2 -25.93 -8.89 25.71
C SER A 2 -24.42 -8.86 25.49
N LYS A 3 -23.99 -8.73 24.23
CA LYS A 3 -22.57 -8.79 23.81
C LYS A 3 -21.70 -7.71 24.47
N TRP A 4 -22.26 -6.52 24.66
CA TRP A 4 -21.53 -5.40 25.28
C TRP A 4 -21.26 -5.63 26.78
N ILE A 5 -22.18 -6.29 27.50
CA ILE A 5 -22.01 -6.63 28.92
C ILE A 5 -20.81 -7.57 29.08
N LYS A 6 -20.74 -8.61 28.24
CA LYS A 6 -19.60 -9.55 28.25
C LYS A 6 -18.27 -8.84 27.96
N GLN A 7 -18.26 -7.90 27.01
CA GLN A 7 -17.07 -7.12 26.67
C GLN A 7 -16.61 -6.22 27.82
N PHE A 8 -17.56 -5.59 28.52
CA PHE A 8 -17.28 -4.79 29.70
C PHE A 8 -16.74 -5.65 30.85
N LEU A 9 -17.34 -6.81 31.14
CA LEU A 9 -16.85 -7.71 32.18
C LEU A 9 -15.45 -8.27 31.88
N MET A 10 -15.10 -8.47 30.60
CA MET A 10 -13.80 -9.02 30.20
C MET A 10 -12.67 -7.99 30.16
N ALA A 11 -12.95 -6.74 29.79
CA ALA A 11 -11.92 -5.73 29.48
C ALA A 11 -12.26 -4.32 29.98
N GLY A 12 -13.27 -4.17 30.84
CA GLY A 12 -13.73 -2.90 31.36
C GLY A 12 -14.17 -1.93 30.26
N LEU A 13 -13.94 -0.63 30.50
CA LEU A 13 -14.20 0.43 29.52
C LEU A 13 -13.46 0.22 28.19
N ALA A 14 -12.25 -0.35 28.22
CA ALA A 14 -11.48 -0.63 27.01
C ALA A 14 -12.17 -1.66 26.10
N GLY A 15 -12.99 -2.56 26.66
CA GLY A 15 -13.79 -3.53 25.91
C GLY A 15 -14.93 -2.91 25.11
N LEU A 16 -15.41 -1.73 25.53
CA LEU A 16 -16.48 -0.98 24.88
C LEU A 16 -15.96 -0.06 23.76
N ILE A 17 -14.66 0.25 23.75
CA ILE A 17 -14.03 1.07 22.70
C ILE A 17 -13.91 0.24 21.41
N ARG A 18 -14.38 0.82 20.29
CA ARG A 18 -14.22 0.18 18.98
C ARG A 18 -12.74 0.16 18.59
N PRO A 19 -12.12 -1.02 18.38
CA PRO A 19 -10.71 -1.12 18.04
C PRO A 19 -10.45 -0.63 16.61
N LYS A 20 -9.36 0.13 16.42
CA LYS A 20 -8.93 0.62 15.09
C LYS A 20 -8.49 -0.52 14.16
N HIS A 21 -7.97 -1.61 14.73
CA HIS A 21 -7.45 -2.76 13.99
C HIS A 21 -7.93 -4.09 14.59
N ASN A 22 -7.97 -5.13 13.76
CA ASN A 22 -8.25 -6.48 14.22
C ASN A 22 -7.14 -7.00 15.13
N ARG A 23 -7.51 -7.78 16.15
CA ARG A 23 -6.55 -8.39 17.06
C ARG A 23 -5.73 -9.45 16.31
N LYS A 24 -4.42 -9.44 16.51
CA LYS A 24 -3.49 -10.44 15.98
C LYS A 24 -3.23 -11.49 17.05
N TYR A 25 -3.22 -12.75 16.65
CA TYR A 25 -2.89 -13.90 17.50
C TYR A 25 -1.68 -14.61 16.88
N SER A 26 -0.69 -14.95 17.70
CA SER A 26 0.46 -15.76 17.26
C SER A 26 0.01 -17.19 16.95
N LEU A 27 0.84 -17.94 16.21
CA LEU A 27 0.54 -19.33 15.90
C LEU A 27 0.44 -20.15 17.18
N GLU A 28 1.38 -19.94 18.10
CA GLU A 28 1.43 -20.60 19.41
C GLU A 28 0.13 -20.40 20.18
N THR A 29 -0.38 -19.16 20.28
CA THR A 29 -1.65 -18.88 20.97
C THR A 29 -2.82 -19.59 20.30
N LYS A 30 -2.87 -19.61 18.96
CA LYS A 30 -3.93 -20.32 18.22
C LYS A 30 -3.86 -21.83 18.46
N VAL A 31 -2.68 -22.44 18.37
CA VAL A 31 -2.47 -23.88 18.61
C VAL A 31 -2.84 -24.24 20.04
N ALA A 32 -2.39 -23.46 21.03
CA ALA A 32 -2.73 -23.69 22.43
C ALA A 32 -4.25 -23.61 22.67
N ALA A 33 -4.93 -22.61 22.08
CA ALA A 33 -6.38 -22.48 22.19
C ALA A 33 -7.13 -23.66 21.55
N VAL A 34 -6.68 -24.14 20.38
CA VAL A 34 -7.28 -25.32 19.72
C VAL A 34 -7.05 -26.59 20.55
N LYS A 35 -5.84 -26.81 21.06
CA LYS A 35 -5.55 -27.98 21.90
C LYS A 35 -6.41 -27.99 23.18
N ALA A 36 -6.55 -26.84 23.84
CA ALA A 36 -7.38 -26.71 25.03
C ALA A 36 -8.88 -26.90 24.75
N TYR A 37 -9.34 -26.56 23.54
CA TYR A 37 -10.69 -26.84 23.08
C TYR A 37 -10.91 -28.33 22.82
N LEU A 38 -9.97 -29.00 22.15
CA LEU A 38 -10.03 -30.43 21.84
C LEU A 38 -9.91 -31.31 23.08
N SER A 39 -9.20 -30.87 24.12
CA SER A 39 -9.11 -31.59 25.39
C SER A 39 -10.36 -31.44 26.26
N SER A 40 -11.33 -30.62 25.86
CA SER A 40 -12.57 -30.31 26.60
C SER A 40 -12.36 -29.94 28.08
N ALA A 41 -11.18 -29.44 28.43
CA ALA A 41 -10.77 -29.20 29.81
C ALA A 41 -11.39 -27.92 30.40
N TYR A 42 -11.94 -27.06 29.56
CA TYR A 42 -12.49 -25.77 29.92
C TYR A 42 -13.82 -25.55 29.21
N SER A 43 -14.71 -24.80 29.85
CA SER A 43 -15.90 -24.32 29.19
C SER A 43 -15.55 -23.38 28.03
N ASN A 44 -16.45 -23.30 27.06
CA ASN A 44 -16.34 -22.37 25.94
C ASN A 44 -16.10 -20.92 26.39
N GLN A 45 -16.73 -20.49 27.49
CA GLN A 45 -16.56 -19.12 27.99
C GLN A 45 -15.16 -18.90 28.60
N GLU A 46 -14.65 -19.87 29.36
CA GLU A 46 -13.32 -19.79 29.96
C GLU A 46 -12.23 -19.77 28.89
N LEU A 47 -12.37 -20.56 27.82
CA LEU A 47 -11.44 -20.54 26.69
C LEU A 47 -11.40 -19.16 26.02
N LEU A 48 -12.56 -18.57 25.76
CA LEU A 48 -12.65 -17.24 25.16
C LEU A 48 -12.00 -16.18 26.05
N GLN A 49 -12.17 -16.28 27.37
CA GLN A 49 -11.56 -15.35 28.31
C GLN A 49 -10.05 -15.51 28.40
N ARG A 50 -9.57 -16.74 28.57
CA ARG A 50 -8.15 -17.06 28.74
C ARG A 50 -7.29 -16.68 27.54
N TYR A 51 -7.77 -17.00 26.34
CA TYR A 51 -7.08 -16.66 25.09
C TYR A 51 -7.52 -15.30 24.52
N GLN A 52 -8.38 -14.58 25.24
CA GLN A 52 -8.95 -13.29 24.88
C GLN A 52 -9.51 -13.25 23.45
N ILE A 53 -10.26 -14.29 23.09
CA ILE A 53 -10.96 -14.47 21.83
C ILE A 53 -12.35 -13.88 21.99
N ARG A 54 -12.79 -13.03 21.06
CA ARG A 54 -14.09 -12.33 21.20
C ARG A 54 -15.30 -13.22 20.92
N ASN A 55 -15.14 -14.25 20.10
CA ASN A 55 -16.25 -15.09 19.65
C ASN A 55 -15.79 -16.53 19.44
N ILE A 56 -16.61 -17.49 19.88
CA ILE A 56 -16.41 -18.92 19.69
C ILE A 56 -16.32 -19.32 18.22
N SER A 57 -17.03 -18.63 17.31
CA SER A 57 -16.92 -18.90 15.88
C SER A 57 -15.48 -18.73 15.38
N GLN A 58 -14.69 -17.82 15.98
CA GLN A 58 -13.28 -17.66 15.64
C GLN A 58 -12.44 -18.85 16.08
N LEU A 59 -12.73 -19.43 17.25
CA LEU A 59 -12.07 -20.63 17.75
C LEU A 59 -12.44 -21.85 16.89
N HIS A 60 -13.71 -22.00 16.51
CA HIS A 60 -14.15 -23.07 15.60
C HIS A 60 -13.42 -22.99 14.24
N GLN A 61 -13.27 -21.79 13.68
CA GLN A 61 -12.51 -21.60 12.43
C GLN A 61 -11.04 -22.04 12.59
N TRP A 62 -10.44 -21.79 13.76
CA TRP A 62 -9.08 -22.25 14.05
C TRP A 62 -9.00 -23.78 14.17
N VAL A 63 -10.00 -24.43 14.78
CA VAL A 63 -10.08 -25.89 14.87
C VAL A 63 -10.17 -26.51 13.46
N ILE A 64 -11.04 -25.99 12.59
CA ILE A 64 -11.15 -26.44 11.19
C ILE A 64 -9.81 -26.26 10.44
N SER A 65 -9.17 -25.10 10.63
CA SER A 65 -7.87 -24.81 10.00
C SER A 65 -6.76 -25.72 10.53
N TYR A 66 -6.80 -26.07 11.82
CA TYR A 66 -5.86 -26.99 12.47
C TYR A 66 -6.01 -28.40 11.92
N ASN A 67 -7.25 -28.91 11.84
CA ASN A 67 -7.53 -30.26 11.33
C ASN A 67 -7.20 -30.42 9.84
N SER A 68 -7.20 -29.33 9.07
CA SER A 68 -6.80 -29.33 7.65
C SER A 68 -5.30 -29.04 7.43
N GLY A 69 -4.49 -28.89 8.48
CA GLY A 69 -3.06 -28.57 8.39
C GLY A 69 -2.77 -27.13 7.94
N ASN A 70 -3.78 -26.26 7.85
CA ASN A 70 -3.71 -24.90 7.32
C ASN A 70 -3.77 -23.81 8.41
N LEU A 71 -3.54 -24.16 9.68
CA LEU A 71 -3.54 -23.16 10.76
C LEU A 71 -2.31 -22.26 10.64
N THR A 72 -2.49 -21.08 10.06
CA THR A 72 -1.42 -20.09 9.90
C THR A 72 -1.66 -18.85 10.76
N VAL A 73 -0.58 -18.13 11.10
CA VAL A 73 -0.69 -16.70 11.48
C VAL A 73 -1.29 -15.96 10.29
N ASN A 74 -2.11 -14.93 10.52
CA ASN A 74 -2.63 -14.10 9.44
C ASN A 74 -1.45 -13.61 8.60
N GLN A 75 -1.21 -14.28 7.46
CA GLN A 75 -0.37 -13.74 6.41
C GLN A 75 -1.08 -12.44 6.03
N THR A 76 -0.36 -11.32 6.09
CA THR A 76 -0.80 -10.11 5.40
C THR A 76 -1.29 -10.58 4.05
N THR A 77 -2.55 -10.28 3.69
CA THR A 77 -3.12 -10.67 2.41
C THR A 77 -2.15 -10.17 1.36
N ARG A 78 -1.27 -11.07 0.90
CA ARG A 78 -0.21 -10.74 -0.03
C ARG A 78 -0.99 -10.35 -1.26
N LYS A 79 -1.10 -9.04 -1.54
CA LYS A 79 -1.90 -8.52 -2.64
C LYS A 79 -1.56 -9.42 -3.82
N ARG A 80 -2.54 -10.20 -4.32
CA ARG A 80 -2.30 -11.10 -5.44
C ARG A 80 -1.59 -10.27 -6.50
N ALA A 81 -0.35 -10.63 -6.82
CA ALA A 81 0.39 -9.94 -7.86
C ALA A 81 -0.48 -10.07 -9.10
N ARG A 82 -1.04 -8.94 -9.56
CA ARG A 82 -1.83 -8.95 -10.79
C ARG A 82 -0.89 -9.46 -11.87
N ARG A 83 -1.25 -10.56 -12.53
CA ARG A 83 -0.59 -10.95 -13.78
C ARG A 83 -0.79 -9.77 -14.73
N MET A 84 0.27 -8.97 -14.92
CA MET A 84 0.23 -7.85 -15.83
C MET A 84 0.16 -8.44 -17.23
N GLY A 85 -0.99 -8.29 -17.90
CA GLY A 85 -1.14 -8.74 -19.27
C GLY A 85 -0.13 -8.04 -20.21
N ARG A 86 0.09 -8.62 -21.39
CA ARG A 86 0.97 -8.07 -22.45
C ARG A 86 0.74 -6.55 -22.60
N LYS A 87 1.83 -5.79 -22.61
CA LYS A 87 1.78 -4.37 -22.98
C LYS A 87 1.53 -4.32 -24.48
N VAL A 88 0.50 -3.57 -24.88
CA VAL A 88 0.15 -3.38 -26.29
C VAL A 88 0.35 -1.91 -26.59
N THR A 89 1.21 -1.62 -27.56
CA THR A 89 1.55 -0.24 -27.96
C THR A 89 0.37 0.43 -28.64
N PHE A 90 0.44 1.75 -28.84
CA PHE A 90 -0.59 2.49 -29.54
C PHE A 90 -0.67 2.09 -31.02
N ASP A 91 0.47 1.85 -31.65
CA ASP A 91 0.53 1.44 -33.05
C ASP A 91 -0.02 0.02 -33.25
N GLU A 92 0.25 -0.91 -32.33
CA GLU A 92 -0.39 -2.22 -32.35
C GLU A 92 -1.92 -2.12 -32.25
N LYS A 93 -2.46 -1.20 -31.44
CA LYS A 93 -3.92 -0.98 -31.39
C LYS A 93 -4.48 -0.47 -32.72
N LYS A 94 -3.74 0.40 -33.42
CA LYS A 94 -4.10 0.90 -34.75
C LYS A 94 -4.10 -0.18 -35.83
N SER A 95 -3.32 -1.24 -35.65
CA SER A 95 -3.38 -2.41 -36.56
C SER A 95 -4.49 -3.39 -36.17
N ILE A 96 -4.75 -3.57 -34.87
CA ILE A 96 -5.74 -4.54 -34.38
C ILE A 96 -7.17 -4.10 -34.70
N VAL A 97 -7.50 -2.82 -34.47
CA VAL A 97 -8.89 -2.33 -34.60
C VAL A 97 -9.43 -2.43 -36.03
N PRO A 98 -8.74 -1.96 -37.08
CA PRO A 98 -9.21 -2.10 -38.46
C PRO A 98 -9.31 -3.58 -38.84
N TRP A 99 -8.31 -4.39 -38.47
CA TRP A 99 -8.33 -5.82 -38.74
C TRP A 99 -9.57 -6.49 -38.14
N THR A 100 -9.99 -6.14 -36.92
CA THR A 100 -11.25 -6.66 -36.35
C THR A 100 -12.50 -6.22 -37.11
N ILE A 101 -12.54 -4.98 -37.60
CA ILE A 101 -13.69 -4.44 -38.31
C ILE A 101 -13.82 -5.13 -39.68
N ASP A 102 -12.69 -5.33 -40.37
CA ASP A 102 -12.61 -6.01 -41.67
C ASP A 102 -13.01 -7.50 -41.60
N HIS A 103 -12.96 -8.11 -40.41
CA HIS A 103 -13.31 -9.52 -40.17
C HIS A 103 -14.65 -9.64 -39.42
N ASP A 104 -15.64 -8.82 -39.78
CA ASP A 104 -17.01 -8.84 -39.23
C ASP A 104 -17.07 -8.73 -37.70
N ASN A 105 -16.20 -7.90 -37.12
CA ASN A 105 -16.09 -7.74 -35.66
C ASN A 105 -15.75 -9.06 -34.92
N ASN A 106 -14.99 -9.96 -35.55
CA ASN A 106 -14.55 -11.20 -34.91
C ASN A 106 -13.44 -10.94 -33.86
N TYR A 107 -13.87 -10.51 -32.67
CA TYR A 107 -12.99 -10.19 -31.54
C TYR A 107 -12.21 -11.41 -31.03
N LYS A 108 -12.75 -12.62 -31.20
CA LYS A 108 -12.10 -13.86 -30.77
C LYS A 108 -10.89 -14.18 -31.66
N ALA A 109 -11.07 -14.12 -32.97
CA ALA A 109 -9.98 -14.31 -33.92
C ALA A 109 -8.88 -13.26 -33.74
N ALA A 110 -9.25 -12.01 -33.44
CA ALA A 110 -8.28 -10.94 -33.16
C ALA A 110 -7.52 -11.15 -31.86
N ALA A 111 -8.22 -11.60 -30.81
CA ALA A 111 -7.61 -11.91 -29.53
C ALA A 111 -6.55 -13.01 -29.68
N GLU A 112 -6.85 -14.06 -30.45
CA GLU A 112 -5.93 -15.15 -30.75
C GLU A 112 -4.76 -14.69 -31.62
N LYS A 113 -5.04 -14.02 -32.75
CA LYS A 113 -4.02 -13.54 -33.70
C LYS A 113 -2.98 -12.60 -33.07
N TYR A 114 -3.42 -11.67 -32.24
CA TYR A 114 -2.54 -10.66 -31.64
C TYR A 114 -2.10 -10.98 -30.20
N ASN A 115 -2.52 -12.15 -29.69
CA ASN A 115 -2.31 -12.60 -28.31
C ASN A 115 -2.70 -11.50 -27.29
N VAL A 116 -3.93 -11.00 -27.44
CA VAL A 116 -4.51 -9.94 -26.59
C VAL A 116 -5.82 -10.46 -26.00
N SER A 117 -6.12 -10.07 -24.76
CA SER A 117 -7.42 -10.39 -24.16
C SER A 117 -8.58 -9.86 -25.01
N TYR A 118 -9.57 -10.72 -25.26
CA TYR A 118 -10.85 -10.39 -25.89
C TYR A 118 -11.44 -9.06 -25.40
N GLN A 119 -11.49 -8.86 -24.08
CA GLN A 119 -12.06 -7.66 -23.47
C GLN A 119 -11.34 -6.38 -23.90
N ARG A 120 -10.03 -6.45 -24.14
CA ARG A 120 -9.23 -5.31 -24.58
C ARG A 120 -9.57 -4.96 -26.04
N VAL A 121 -9.61 -5.96 -26.92
CA VAL A 121 -9.95 -5.78 -28.34
C VAL A 121 -11.35 -5.15 -28.48
N TYR A 122 -12.35 -5.74 -27.82
CA TYR A 122 -13.70 -5.20 -27.79
C TYR A 122 -13.74 -3.73 -27.32
N SER A 123 -13.04 -3.42 -26.21
CA SER A 123 -13.01 -2.05 -25.69
C SER A 123 -12.34 -1.03 -26.62
N TRP A 124 -11.40 -1.48 -27.47
CA TRP A 124 -10.72 -0.61 -28.42
C TRP A 124 -11.58 -0.33 -29.64
N VAL A 125 -12.20 -1.37 -30.21
CA VAL A 125 -13.10 -1.24 -31.35
C VAL A 125 -14.30 -0.36 -30.99
N ARG A 126 -14.91 -0.60 -29.82
CA ARG A 126 -16.02 0.22 -29.34
C ARG A 126 -15.66 1.70 -29.21
N LYS A 127 -14.51 2.01 -28.60
CA LYS A 127 -14.04 3.40 -28.44
C LYS A 127 -13.72 4.07 -29.76
N TYR A 128 -13.21 3.30 -30.73
CA TYR A 128 -12.96 3.79 -32.07
C TYR A 128 -14.27 4.11 -32.79
N GLN A 129 -15.27 3.23 -32.71
CA GLN A 129 -16.59 3.46 -33.33
C GLN A 129 -17.36 4.62 -32.70
N GLU A 130 -17.25 4.84 -31.38
CA GLU A 130 -17.93 5.94 -30.68
C GLU A 130 -17.34 7.32 -31.04
N ASN A 131 -16.02 7.43 -31.19
CA ASN A 131 -15.35 8.73 -31.37
C ASN A 131 -14.79 8.96 -32.79
N ASN A 132 -14.71 7.91 -33.63
CA ASN A 132 -14.03 7.87 -34.93
C ASN A 132 -12.59 8.44 -34.90
N ASP A 133 -11.95 8.45 -33.73
CA ASP A 133 -10.64 9.05 -33.52
C ASP A 133 -9.70 8.09 -32.77
N TRP A 134 -8.50 7.94 -33.30
CA TRP A 134 -7.40 7.18 -32.69
C TRP A 134 -6.94 7.80 -31.37
N ALA A 135 -7.10 9.10 -31.15
CA ALA A 135 -6.71 9.76 -29.91
C ALA A 135 -7.42 9.14 -28.68
N ALA A 136 -8.64 8.62 -28.86
CA ALA A 136 -9.41 7.95 -27.81
C ALA A 136 -8.77 6.63 -27.31
N LEU A 137 -7.88 6.03 -28.10
CA LEU A 137 -7.17 4.80 -27.77
C LEU A 137 -5.79 5.05 -27.14
N LYS A 138 -5.33 6.31 -27.11
CA LYS A 138 -4.07 6.71 -26.49
C LYS A 138 -4.15 6.49 -24.97
N ASP A 139 -3.14 5.85 -24.42
CA ASP A 139 -3.12 5.53 -22.99
C ASP A 139 -2.73 6.78 -22.18
N ASN A 140 -3.74 7.46 -21.64
CA ASN A 140 -3.56 8.61 -20.77
C ASN A 140 -3.61 8.23 -19.27
N ARG A 141 -3.51 6.94 -18.93
CA ARG A 141 -3.52 6.50 -17.53
C ARG A 141 -2.18 6.85 -16.87
N GLY A 142 -2.23 7.55 -15.75
CA GLY A 142 -1.05 7.98 -14.98
C GLY A 142 -0.80 9.49 -15.06
N ARG A 143 0.28 9.97 -14.42
CA ARG A 143 0.71 11.38 -14.46
C ARG A 143 1.38 11.71 -15.81
N ASN A 144 0.62 11.63 -16.90
CA ASN A 144 1.03 12.01 -18.25
C ASN A 144 0.66 13.46 -18.59
N LYS A 145 0.61 14.36 -17.60
CA LYS A 145 0.61 15.79 -17.91
C LYS A 145 1.96 16.13 -18.52
N GLY A 146 1.97 16.79 -19.67
CA GLY A 146 3.20 17.32 -20.27
C GLY A 146 3.99 18.13 -19.25
N LYS A 147 5.32 18.16 -19.39
CA LYS A 147 6.19 18.96 -18.50
C LYS A 147 5.84 20.45 -18.53
N GLU A 148 5.16 20.87 -19.59
CA GLU A 148 4.73 22.23 -19.80
C GLU A 148 3.37 22.49 -19.16
N PRO A 149 3.28 23.49 -18.28
CA PRO A 149 2.02 23.89 -17.69
C PRO A 149 1.09 24.48 -18.76
N THR A 150 -0.02 23.79 -18.98
CA THR A 150 -1.11 24.19 -19.90
C THR A 150 -1.89 25.43 -19.44
N ASN A 151 -1.76 25.82 -18.16
CA ASN A 151 -2.51 26.93 -17.56
C ASN A 151 -1.58 27.85 -16.75
N GLU A 152 -1.89 29.14 -16.69
CA GLU A 152 -1.17 30.16 -15.93
C GLU A 152 -1.10 29.84 -14.43
N LEU A 153 -2.19 29.34 -13.84
CA LEU A 153 -2.20 28.92 -12.44
C LEU A 153 -1.20 27.78 -12.17
N GLU A 154 -1.00 26.89 -13.15
CA GLU A 154 -0.04 25.78 -13.04
C GLU A 154 1.41 26.27 -13.19
N ARG A 155 1.64 27.30 -14.04
CA ARG A 155 2.92 28.03 -14.13
C ARG A 155 3.26 28.69 -12.79
N LEU A 156 2.32 29.43 -12.21
CA LEU A 156 2.52 30.13 -10.94
C LEU A 156 2.80 29.17 -9.79
N ARG A 157 2.04 28.07 -9.68
CA ARG A 157 2.28 27.04 -8.66
C ARG A 157 3.65 26.38 -8.79
N LYS A 158 4.13 26.15 -10.03
CA LYS A 158 5.48 25.64 -10.27
C LYS A 158 6.53 26.66 -9.81
N ARG A 159 6.32 27.94 -10.14
CA ARG A 159 7.25 29.01 -9.76
C ARG A 159 7.36 29.19 -8.25
N VAL A 160 6.23 29.19 -7.54
CA VAL A 160 6.20 29.26 -6.06
C VAL A 160 7.02 28.10 -5.47
N ARG A 161 6.80 26.87 -5.94
CA ARG A 161 7.55 25.70 -5.45
C ARG A 161 9.06 25.80 -5.69
N GLU A 162 9.47 26.31 -6.85
CA GLU A 162 10.88 26.53 -7.17
C GLU A 162 11.50 27.62 -6.27
N LEU A 163 10.75 28.69 -5.97
CA LEU A 163 11.20 29.75 -5.09
C LEU A 163 11.33 29.27 -3.64
N GLU A 164 10.32 28.56 -3.12
CA GLU A 164 10.35 27.95 -1.77
C GLU A 164 11.49 26.93 -1.61
N ALA A 165 11.86 26.20 -2.68
CA ALA A 165 13.00 25.31 -2.66
C ALA A 165 14.33 26.08 -2.52
N ARG A 166 14.50 27.16 -3.31
CA ARG A 166 15.69 28.02 -3.23
C ARG A 166 15.81 28.71 -1.88
N GLU A 167 14.69 29.14 -1.31
CA GLU A 167 14.67 29.76 0.00
C GLU A 167 15.15 28.78 1.08
N ARG A 168 14.62 27.55 1.09
CA ARG A 168 15.08 26.50 2.01
C ARG A 168 16.56 26.17 1.84
N GLU A 169 17.06 26.11 0.61
CA GLU A 169 18.49 25.90 0.35
C GLU A 169 19.35 27.03 0.95
N ARG A 170 18.91 28.28 0.80
CA ARG A 170 19.58 29.45 1.40
C ARG A 170 19.54 29.41 2.93
N GLU A 171 18.41 29.08 3.52
CA GLU A 171 18.27 28.94 4.97
C GLU A 171 19.24 27.89 5.53
N VAL A 172 19.36 26.74 4.85
CA VAL A 172 20.32 25.69 5.22
C VAL A 172 21.75 26.19 5.10
N GLN A 173 22.11 26.92 4.04
CA GLN A 173 23.44 27.52 3.89
C GLN A 173 23.76 28.51 5.01
N ILE A 174 22.80 29.37 5.37
CA ILE A 174 22.94 30.34 6.46
C ILE A 174 23.10 29.63 7.80
N ALA A 175 22.27 28.62 8.08
CA ALA A 175 22.34 27.83 9.31
C ALA A 175 23.69 27.11 9.41
N PHE A 176 24.18 26.54 8.32
CA PHE A 176 25.50 25.91 8.25
C PHE A 176 26.63 26.91 8.51
N ALA A 177 26.60 28.08 7.87
CA ALA A 177 27.59 29.15 8.08
C ALA A 177 27.60 29.63 9.55
N LYS A 178 26.42 29.83 10.16
CA LYS A 178 26.31 30.16 11.59
C LYS A 178 26.94 29.08 12.47
N LYS A 179 26.75 27.80 12.13
CA LYS A 179 27.32 26.69 12.88
C LYS A 179 28.84 26.64 12.81
N LEU A 180 29.43 26.94 11.64
CA LEU A 180 30.88 27.04 11.49
C LEU A 180 31.47 28.17 12.35
N VAL A 181 30.80 29.33 12.39
CA VAL A 181 31.23 30.44 13.25
C VAL A 181 31.16 30.07 14.74
N GLU A 182 30.09 29.37 15.16
CA GLU A 182 29.96 28.88 16.55
C GLU A 182 31.09 27.91 16.92
N ILE A 183 31.43 26.96 16.04
CA ILE A 183 32.54 26.02 16.26
C ILE A 183 33.87 26.77 16.37
N ARG A 184 34.15 27.69 15.43
CA ARG A 184 35.36 28.51 15.47
C ARG A 184 35.46 29.32 16.76
N ASN A 185 34.37 29.93 17.21
CA ASN A 185 34.37 30.73 18.43
C ASN A 185 34.55 29.88 19.71
N ARG A 186 34.19 28.59 19.69
CA ARG A 186 34.47 27.65 20.79
C ARG A 186 35.94 27.25 20.89
N GLU A 187 36.68 27.28 19.77
CA GLU A 187 38.12 26.94 19.74
C GLU A 187 39.05 28.08 20.22
N VAL A 188 38.50 29.26 20.56
CA VAL A 188 39.30 30.46 20.93
C VAL A 188 39.55 30.60 22.43
N ASP A 189 39.05 29.70 23.29
CA ASP A 189 39.61 29.55 24.64
C ASP A 189 40.76 28.53 24.59
N ARG A 190 41.97 29.00 24.27
CA ARG A 190 43.21 28.27 24.58
C ARG A 190 43.75 28.81 25.90
N PRO A 191 43.61 28.09 27.02
CA PRO A 191 44.38 28.41 28.22
C PRO A 191 45.87 28.24 27.92
N ASP A 192 46.67 29.22 28.31
CA ASP A 192 48.14 29.30 28.17
C ASP A 192 48.90 28.23 29.00
N ASP A 193 48.53 26.95 28.91
CA ASP A 193 49.13 25.86 29.68
C ASP A 193 49.69 24.74 28.79
N ILE A 194 50.68 25.07 27.94
CA ILE A 194 51.57 24.04 27.40
C ILE A 194 52.81 23.98 28.30
N LYS A 195 52.74 23.14 29.34
CA LYS A 195 53.92 22.72 30.11
C LYS A 195 54.95 22.12 29.15
N ARG A 196 56.00 22.88 28.86
CA ARG A 196 57.20 22.37 28.19
C ARG A 196 57.92 21.45 29.18
N PHE A 197 57.82 20.15 28.97
CA PHE A 197 58.69 19.19 29.66
C PHE A 197 60.12 19.37 29.15
N ARG A 198 61.02 19.87 30.02
CA ARG A 198 62.46 19.90 29.76
C ARG A 198 63.05 18.56 30.23
N LYS A 199 63.95 18.04 29.40
CA LYS A 199 64.65 16.75 29.49
C LYS A 199 65.57 16.67 30.71
#